data_AF-A0A1V5IIK7-F1
#
_entry.id   AF-A0A1V5IIK7-F1
#
_cell.length_a   1.000
_cell.length_b   1.000
_cell.length_c   1.000
_cell.angle_alpha   90.00
_cell.angle_beta   90.00
_cell.angle_gamma   90.00
#
_symmetry.space_group_name_H-M   'P 1'
#
loop_
_entity.id
_entity.type
_entity.pdbx_description
1 polymer ?
#
loop_
_entity_poly.entity_id
_entity_poly.type
_entity_poly.pdbx_seq_one_letter_code
_entity_poly.pdbx_strand_id
1 'polypeptide(L)'
;MLEIIRNGIRRFTAYLKGENGKVYVPYEPESQTSKIPVGVLSTSSAASSDAEAVVDLGRWTVTEHVESPFEKVGRIYLVGPDMVIRSDLDLRGFQVPLDEVGAVLDGESKAIRLLESEEQVGTTQLSTSRRAMNFTIDPFFYTTPLYSVNRMLAGEQRKAPLFVGRDQVGG
;
A
#
# COMPACT_ATOMS: atom_id res chain seq x y z
N MET A 1 12.54 -17.64 5.01
CA MET A 1 12.10 -16.22 4.94
C MET A 1 10.57 -16.10 5.03
N LEU A 2 9.80 -16.81 4.20
CA LEU A 2 8.33 -16.90 4.32
C LEU A 2 7.83 -17.41 5.69
N GLU A 3 8.55 -18.35 6.32
CA GLU A 3 8.22 -18.84 7.67
C GLU A 3 8.31 -17.78 8.76
N ILE A 4 9.20 -16.80 8.64
CA ILE A 4 9.37 -15.72 9.63
C ILE A 4 8.15 -14.80 9.58
N ILE A 5 7.70 -14.46 8.37
CA ILE A 5 6.50 -13.64 8.15
C ILE A 5 5.25 -14.40 8.61
N ARG A 6 5.15 -15.70 8.28
CA ARG A 6 4.05 -16.58 8.72
C ARG A 6 3.98 -16.71 10.25
N ASN A 7 5.14 -16.81 10.91
CA ASN A 7 5.21 -16.81 12.37
C ASN A 7 4.88 -15.44 12.97
N GLY A 8 5.20 -14.34 12.28
CA GLY A 8 4.79 -12.99 12.64
C GLY A 8 3.26 -12.84 12.65
N ILE A 9 2.60 -13.29 11.57
CA ILE A 9 1.13 -13.25 11.45
C ILE A 9 0.45 -14.10 12.53
N ARG A 10 0.97 -15.29 12.82
CA ARG A 10 0.47 -16.16 13.90
C ARG A 10 0.64 -15.55 15.29
N ARG A 11 1.77 -14.88 15.55
CA ARG A 11 2.00 -14.19 16.84
C ARG A 11 1.12 -12.96 17.00
N PHE A 12 0.90 -12.21 15.92
CA PHE A 12 0.04 -11.03 15.93
C PHE A 12 -1.43 -11.41 16.13
N THR A 13 -1.92 -12.45 15.45
CA THR A 13 -3.28 -12.98 15.65
C THR A 13 -3.47 -13.55 17.06
N ALA A 14 -2.47 -14.22 17.64
CA ALA A 14 -2.52 -14.64 19.05
C ALA A 14 -2.56 -13.45 20.03
N TYR A 15 -1.80 -12.39 19.75
CA TYR A 15 -1.80 -11.16 20.55
C TYR A 15 -3.15 -10.44 20.52
N LEU A 16 -3.80 -10.37 19.35
CA LEU A 16 -5.15 -9.79 19.22
C LEU A 16 -6.24 -10.66 19.85
N LYS A 17 -6.07 -12.00 19.83
CA LYS A 17 -7.06 -12.95 20.34
C LYS A 17 -7.05 -13.11 21.87
N GLY A 18 -6.04 -12.57 22.55
CA GLY A 18 -6.00 -12.34 23.99
C GLY A 18 -6.45 -13.52 24.85
N GLU A 19 -5.53 -14.41 25.22
CA GLU A 19 -5.69 -15.12 26.50
C GLU A 19 -5.65 -14.05 27.60
N ASN A 20 -6.83 -13.79 28.17
CA ASN A 20 -7.16 -12.82 29.25
C ASN A 20 -7.82 -11.48 28.83
N GLY A 21 -8.52 -11.41 27.70
CA GLY A 21 -9.71 -10.55 27.57
C GLY A 21 -9.57 -9.05 27.89
N LYS A 22 -8.39 -8.45 27.74
CA LYS A 22 -8.18 -7.00 27.87
C LYS A 22 -7.57 -6.45 26.58
N VAL A 23 -8.39 -5.70 25.85
CA VAL A 23 -7.98 -4.89 24.70
C VAL A 23 -7.05 -3.79 25.21
N TYR A 24 -5.76 -3.90 24.88
CA TYR A 24 -4.79 -2.84 25.16
C TYR A 24 -4.84 -1.82 24.02
N VAL A 25 -5.46 -0.66 24.27
CA VAL A 25 -5.43 0.50 23.38
C VAL A 25 -4.18 1.31 23.72
N PRO A 26 -3.16 1.40 22.86
CA PRO A 26 -2.02 2.27 23.11
C PRO A 26 -2.46 3.74 23.00
N TYR A 27 -2.17 4.51 24.05
CA TYR A 27 -2.40 5.95 24.13
C TYR A 27 -1.47 6.69 23.15
N GLU A 28 -2.02 7.44 22.19
CA GLU A 28 -1.23 8.32 21.32
C GLU A 28 -0.84 9.60 22.08
N PRO A 29 0.45 9.97 22.17
CA PRO A 29 0.82 11.33 22.54
C PRO A 29 0.59 12.26 21.34
N GLU A 30 -0.20 13.31 21.59
CA GLU A 30 -0.48 14.39 20.64
C GLU A 30 0.83 14.95 20.05
N SER A 31 1.03 14.74 18.76
CA SER A 31 2.17 15.30 18.04
C SER A 31 1.91 16.78 17.79
N GLN A 32 2.71 17.62 18.45
CA GLN A 32 2.76 19.07 18.27
C GLN A 32 2.92 19.40 16.79
N THR A 33 1.98 20.20 16.28
CA THR A 33 2.01 20.76 14.94
C THR A 33 3.22 21.68 14.81
N SER A 34 4.22 21.24 14.05
CA SER A 34 5.34 22.07 13.63
C SER A 34 4.82 23.22 12.77
N LYS A 35 4.83 24.43 13.33
CA LYS A 35 4.50 25.67 12.63
C LYS A 35 5.40 25.83 11.41
N ILE A 36 4.80 25.90 10.23
CA ILE A 36 5.46 26.36 9.01
C ILE A 36 5.85 27.83 9.25
N PRO A 37 7.13 28.24 9.14
CA PRO A 37 7.43 29.65 9.13
C PRO A 37 6.92 30.22 7.81
N VAL A 38 5.87 31.06 7.90
CA VAL A 38 5.39 31.91 6.82
C VAL A 38 6.45 33.00 6.60
N GLY A 39 7.49 32.64 5.86
CA GLY A 39 8.48 33.59 5.35
C GLY A 39 7.86 34.32 4.17
N VAL A 40 7.60 35.62 4.36
CA VAL A 40 7.21 36.55 3.31
C VAL A 40 8.22 36.45 2.16
N LEU A 41 7.74 36.17 0.94
CA LEU A 41 8.53 36.22 -0.29
C LEU A 41 8.96 37.68 -0.54
N SER A 42 10.04 38.10 0.09
CA SER A 42 10.72 39.35 -0.23
C SER A 42 11.52 39.15 -1.52
N THR A 43 11.01 39.73 -2.61
CA THR A 43 11.75 39.92 -3.87
C THR A 43 12.82 40.98 -3.68
N SER A 44 13.95 40.59 -3.06
CA SER A 44 15.17 41.39 -3.14
C SER A 44 15.87 41.09 -4.46
N SER A 45 15.74 42.03 -5.40
CA SER A 45 16.55 42.14 -6.61
C SER A 45 18.03 42.12 -6.24
N ALA A 46 18.69 40.98 -6.47
CA ALA A 46 20.12 40.84 -6.34
C ALA A 46 20.75 41.12 -7.71
N ALA A 47 21.57 42.17 -7.75
CA ALA A 47 22.39 42.54 -8.89
C ALA A 47 23.26 41.36 -9.35
N SER A 48 23.43 41.29 -10.67
CA SER A 48 24.26 40.35 -11.42
C SER A 48 25.64 40.11 -10.80
N SER A 49 25.87 38.88 -10.35
CA SER A 49 27.20 38.27 -10.40
C SER A 49 27.07 36.99 -11.24
N ASP A 50 27.47 37.08 -12.50
CA ASP A 50 27.54 35.94 -13.44
C ASP A 50 28.61 34.96 -12.97
N ALA A 51 28.25 34.14 -11.99
CA ALA A 51 28.85 32.84 -11.77
C ALA A 51 27.71 31.85 -11.89
N GLU A 52 27.39 31.47 -13.13
CA GLU A 52 26.62 30.25 -13.35
C GLU A 52 27.39 29.13 -12.65
N ALA A 53 26.84 28.66 -11.52
CA ALA A 53 27.30 27.42 -10.93
C ALA A 53 27.06 26.37 -12.02
N VAL A 54 28.11 26.00 -12.75
CA VAL A 54 28.07 24.98 -13.79
C VAL A 54 27.61 23.72 -13.09
N VAL A 55 26.32 23.41 -13.23
CA VAL A 55 25.75 22.21 -12.66
C VAL A 55 26.34 21.07 -13.48
N ASP A 56 27.21 20.28 -12.85
CA ASP A 56 27.71 19.05 -13.46
C ASP A 56 26.54 18.08 -13.68
N LEU A 57 26.02 18.08 -14.90
CA LEU A 57 24.94 17.19 -15.33
C LEU A 57 25.45 15.78 -15.65
N GLY A 58 26.78 15.57 -15.71
CA GLY A 58 27.40 14.28 -16.04
C GLY A 58 27.17 13.20 -14.97
N ARG A 59 26.78 13.58 -13.75
CA ARG A 59 26.37 12.65 -12.69
C ARG A 59 24.99 12.04 -12.90
N TRP A 60 24.18 12.58 -13.81
CA TRP A 60 22.81 12.14 -14.03
C TRP A 60 22.71 11.27 -15.28
N THR A 61 22.22 10.05 -15.12
CA THR A 61 21.79 9.25 -16.26
C THR A 61 20.38 9.69 -16.64
N VAL A 62 20.26 10.42 -17.75
CA VAL A 62 18.96 10.74 -18.33
C VAL A 62 18.49 9.51 -19.11
N THR A 63 17.37 8.94 -18.69
CA THR A 63 16.69 7.84 -19.40
C THR A 63 15.38 8.34 -19.97
N GLU A 64 15.01 7.83 -21.14
CA GLU A 64 13.68 8.08 -21.70
C GLU A 64 12.59 7.61 -20.72
N HIS A 65 11.60 8.46 -20.48
CA HIS A 65 10.46 8.09 -19.67
C HIS A 65 9.46 7.31 -20.52
N VAL A 66 9.36 6.01 -20.24
CA VAL A 66 8.27 5.19 -20.77
C VAL A 66 7.15 5.16 -19.74
N GLU A 67 5.94 5.51 -20.15
CA GLU A 67 4.79 5.43 -19.28
C GLU A 67 4.58 3.98 -18.81
N SER A 68 4.37 3.81 -17.49
CA SER A 68 4.05 2.51 -16.91
C SER A 68 2.71 2.03 -17.47
N PRO A 69 2.59 0.74 -17.88
CA PRO A 69 1.30 0.17 -18.28
C PRO A 69 0.28 0.10 -17.13
N PHE A 70 0.74 0.32 -15.90
CA PHE A 70 -0.08 0.35 -14.70
C PHE A 70 -0.24 1.77 -14.15
N GLU A 71 -1.44 2.07 -13.67
CA GLU A 71 -1.78 3.27 -12.92
C GLU A 71 -1.98 2.91 -11.44
N LYS A 72 -1.45 3.76 -10.55
CA LYS A 72 -1.64 3.60 -9.11
C LYS A 72 -2.99 4.20 -8.72
N VAL A 73 -3.87 3.37 -8.18
CA VAL A 73 -5.27 3.75 -7.89
C VAL A 73 -5.69 3.41 -6.46
N GLY A 74 -4.74 3.30 -5.54
CA GLY A 74 -5.08 3.11 -4.14
C GLY A 74 -4.00 2.43 -3.31
N ARG A 75 -4.46 1.73 -2.28
CA ARG A 75 -3.61 1.15 -1.24
C ARG A 75 -4.28 -0.02 -0.53
N ILE A 76 -3.45 -0.98 -0.14
CA ILE A 76 -3.82 -2.03 0.82
C ILE A 76 -3.09 -1.79 2.16
N TYR A 77 -3.72 -2.15 3.27
CA TYR A 77 -3.18 -2.00 4.62
C TYR A 77 -3.87 -2.95 5.60
N LEU A 78 -3.29 -3.10 6.80
CA LEU A 78 -3.83 -3.97 7.83
C LEU A 78 -4.73 -3.19 8.80
N VAL A 79 -5.90 -3.75 9.12
CA VAL A 79 -6.81 -3.25 10.16
C VAL A 79 -7.27 -4.44 10.98
N GLY A 80 -6.80 -4.54 12.23
CA GLY A 80 -7.15 -5.67 13.10
C GLY A 80 -6.80 -7.03 12.44
N PRO A 81 -7.77 -7.95 12.29
CA PRO A 81 -7.56 -9.26 11.68
C PRO A 81 -7.66 -9.25 10.15
N ASP A 82 -7.82 -8.09 9.51
CA ASP A 82 -8.13 -8.00 8.08
C ASP A 82 -7.06 -7.24 7.28
N MET A 83 -6.87 -7.67 6.04
CA MET A 83 -6.20 -6.90 5.00
C MET A 83 -7.25 -6.09 4.25
N VAL A 84 -7.22 -4.77 4.42
CA VAL A 84 -8.16 -3.81 3.82
C VAL A 84 -7.60 -3.30 2.50
N ILE A 85 -8.47 -3.24 1.49
CA ILE A 85 -8.21 -2.71 0.15
C ILE A 85 -9.03 -1.44 -0.03
N ARG A 86 -8.36 -0.32 -0.30
CA ARG A 86 -9.02 0.95 -0.68
C ARG A 86 -8.57 1.37 -2.06
N SER A 87 -9.54 1.45 -2.97
CA SER A 87 -9.39 1.96 -4.31
C SER A 87 -9.84 3.42 -4.36
N ASP A 88 -9.20 4.21 -5.21
CA ASP A 88 -9.63 5.56 -5.57
C ASP A 88 -10.73 5.50 -6.65
N LEU A 89 -10.91 4.34 -7.31
CA LEU A 89 -11.95 4.06 -8.31
C LEU A 89 -13.25 3.50 -7.68
N ASP A 90 -13.17 2.96 -6.46
CA ASP A 90 -14.32 2.38 -5.76
C ASP A 90 -14.30 2.72 -4.26
N LEU A 91 -15.30 3.47 -3.83
CA LEU A 91 -15.43 4.00 -2.47
C LEU A 91 -15.93 2.96 -1.45
N ARG A 92 -16.52 1.84 -1.89
CA ARG A 92 -17.08 0.81 -0.98
C ARG A 92 -15.99 0.25 -0.06
N GLY A 93 -14.83 -0.01 -0.66
CA GLY A 93 -13.69 -0.68 -0.03
C GLY A 93 -13.97 -2.12 0.38
N PHE A 94 -12.87 -2.85 0.54
CA PHE A 94 -12.93 -4.30 0.58
C PHE A 94 -11.97 -4.86 1.60
N GLN A 95 -12.15 -6.13 1.94
CA GLN A 95 -11.30 -6.82 2.88
C GLN A 95 -11.06 -8.28 2.51
N VAL A 96 -9.94 -8.78 2.97
CA VAL A 96 -9.58 -10.20 2.98
C VAL A 96 -9.11 -10.55 4.39
N PRO A 97 -9.71 -11.55 5.06
CA PRO A 97 -9.26 -12.01 6.35
C PRO A 97 -7.79 -12.46 6.34
N LEU A 98 -6.99 -12.10 7.36
CA LEU A 98 -5.56 -12.40 7.38
C LEU A 98 -5.23 -13.90 7.49
N ASP A 99 -6.14 -14.71 8.04
CA ASP A 99 -6.03 -16.16 8.04
C ASP A 99 -6.16 -16.76 6.63
N GLU A 100 -6.97 -16.14 5.77
CA GLU A 100 -7.09 -16.48 4.35
C GLU A 100 -5.90 -15.99 3.52
N VAL A 101 -5.30 -14.83 3.85
CA VAL A 101 -4.13 -14.29 3.14
C VAL A 101 -2.97 -15.30 3.11
N GLY A 102 -2.76 -16.08 4.17
CA GLY A 102 -1.75 -17.12 4.19
C GLY A 102 -1.93 -18.16 3.08
N ALA A 103 -3.15 -18.62 2.88
CA ALA A 103 -3.49 -19.57 1.81
C ALA A 103 -3.37 -18.94 0.41
N VAL A 104 -3.67 -17.64 0.28
CA VAL A 104 -3.41 -16.90 -0.98
C VAL A 104 -1.92 -16.93 -1.32
N LEU A 105 -1.05 -16.71 -0.34
CA LEU A 105 0.40 -16.77 -0.53
C LEU A 105 0.90 -18.18 -0.87
N ASP A 106 0.16 -19.22 -0.49
CA ASP A 106 0.42 -20.60 -0.88
C ASP A 106 -0.15 -20.95 -2.28
N GLY A 107 -0.84 -19.99 -2.93
CA GLY A 107 -1.33 -20.08 -4.29
C GLY A 107 -2.82 -20.36 -4.44
N GLU A 108 -3.57 -20.38 -3.33
CA GLU A 108 -5.02 -20.53 -3.37
C GLU A 108 -5.74 -19.24 -3.77
N SER A 109 -6.93 -19.37 -4.33
CA SER A 109 -7.84 -18.24 -4.54
C SER A 109 -8.77 -18.10 -3.33
N LYS A 110 -8.94 -16.88 -2.82
CA LYS A 110 -9.76 -16.57 -1.64
C LYS A 110 -10.74 -15.45 -1.91
N ALA A 111 -11.79 -15.38 -1.11
CA ALA A 111 -12.87 -14.42 -1.28
C ALA A 111 -12.41 -13.01 -0.88
N ILE A 112 -12.86 -12.02 -1.65
CA ILE A 112 -12.81 -10.61 -1.25
C ILE A 112 -14.21 -10.22 -0.81
N ARG A 113 -14.32 -9.58 0.35
CA ARG A 113 -15.58 -9.17 0.94
C ARG A 113 -15.71 -7.65 0.98
N LEU A 114 -16.94 -7.14 0.93
CA LEU A 114 -17.22 -5.73 1.22
C LEU A 114 -16.89 -5.42 2.67
N LEU A 115 -16.34 -4.24 2.91
CA LEU A 115 -15.99 -3.82 4.26
C LEU A 115 -17.23 -3.57 5.14
N GLU A 116 -18.35 -3.14 4.56
CA GLU A 116 -19.57 -2.79 5.29
C GLU A 116 -20.45 -4.01 5.62
N SER A 117 -20.58 -4.95 4.68
CA SER A 117 -21.58 -6.03 4.75
C SER A 117 -21.00 -7.43 4.81
N GLU A 118 -19.67 -7.57 4.71
CA GLU A 118 -18.95 -8.85 4.55
C GLU A 118 -19.38 -9.70 3.34
N GLU A 119 -20.23 -9.16 2.46
CA GLU A 119 -20.66 -9.84 1.24
C GLU A 119 -19.47 -10.10 0.32
N GLN A 120 -19.37 -11.32 -0.22
CA GLN A 120 -18.35 -11.66 -1.20
C GLN A 120 -18.62 -10.93 -2.53
N VAL A 121 -17.65 -10.13 -2.97
CA VAL A 121 -17.75 -9.32 -4.21
C VAL A 121 -16.60 -9.58 -5.18
N GLY A 122 -15.66 -10.45 -4.82
CA GLY A 122 -14.50 -10.71 -5.65
C GLY A 122 -13.65 -11.86 -5.16
N THR A 123 -12.49 -12.01 -5.79
CA THR A 123 -11.48 -13.00 -5.41
C THR A 123 -10.07 -12.43 -5.46
N THR A 124 -9.19 -12.96 -4.61
CA THR A 124 -7.77 -12.65 -4.61
C THR A 124 -6.94 -13.92 -4.79
N GLN A 125 -5.86 -13.81 -5.56
CA GLN A 125 -4.93 -14.89 -5.84
C GLN A 125 -3.55 -14.34 -6.19
N LEU A 126 -2.50 -15.17 -6.15
CA LEU A 126 -1.22 -14.77 -6.73
C LEU A 126 -1.29 -14.67 -8.26
N SER A 127 -0.49 -13.77 -8.82
CA SER A 127 -0.24 -13.75 -10.25
C SER A 127 0.44 -15.03 -10.71
N THR A 128 0.31 -15.37 -12.00
CA THR A 128 0.98 -16.54 -12.59
C THR A 128 2.50 -16.51 -12.39
N SER A 129 3.09 -15.31 -12.43
CA SER A 129 4.53 -15.11 -12.17
C SER A 129 4.89 -15.16 -10.68
N ARG A 130 3.91 -15.22 -9.78
CA ARG A 130 4.04 -15.12 -8.31
C ARG A 130 4.77 -13.86 -7.85
N ARG A 131 4.80 -12.83 -8.68
CA ARG A 131 5.43 -11.53 -8.38
C ARG A 131 4.45 -10.50 -7.84
N ALA A 132 3.15 -10.78 -7.91
CA ALA A 132 2.10 -9.90 -7.46
C ALA A 132 0.94 -10.69 -6.85
N MET A 133 0.15 -10.01 -6.03
CA MET A 133 -1.17 -10.45 -5.60
C MET A 133 -2.21 -9.69 -6.42
N ASN A 134 -3.11 -10.43 -7.05
CA ASN A 134 -4.16 -9.92 -7.91
C ASN A 134 -5.50 -9.93 -7.17
N PHE A 135 -6.36 -8.98 -7.52
CA PHE A 135 -7.69 -8.83 -6.94
C PHE A 135 -8.68 -8.60 -8.08
N THR A 136 -9.58 -9.55 -8.27
CA THR A 136 -10.69 -9.43 -9.22
C THR A 136 -11.90 -8.91 -8.45
N ILE A 137 -12.27 -7.66 -8.69
CA ILE A 137 -13.41 -6.99 -8.05
C ILE A 137 -14.12 -6.18 -9.13
N ASP A 138 -15.20 -6.71 -9.67
CA ASP A 138 -15.85 -6.12 -10.84
C ASP A 138 -16.22 -4.64 -10.63
N PRO A 139 -15.97 -3.78 -11.62
CA PRO A 139 -15.48 -4.09 -12.98
C PRO A 139 -13.94 -4.10 -13.12
N PHE A 140 -13.18 -3.95 -12.03
CA PHE A 140 -11.74 -3.69 -12.08
C PHE A 140 -10.90 -4.91 -11.70
N PHE A 141 -9.74 -5.01 -12.34
CA PHE A 141 -8.70 -5.96 -11.99
C PHE A 141 -7.50 -5.25 -11.39
N TYR A 142 -7.37 -5.36 -10.07
CA TYR A 142 -6.28 -4.73 -9.32
C TYR A 142 -5.10 -5.67 -9.14
N THR A 143 -3.92 -5.09 -8.94
CA THR A 143 -2.71 -5.82 -8.61
C THR A 143 -1.84 -5.06 -7.60
N THR A 144 -1.11 -5.80 -6.78
CA THR A 144 -0.10 -5.25 -5.86
C THR A 144 1.16 -6.10 -5.93
N PRO A 145 2.36 -5.50 -6.12
CA PRO A 145 3.62 -6.25 -6.09
C PRO A 145 3.79 -7.03 -4.78
N LEU A 146 4.11 -8.31 -4.89
CA LEU A 146 4.19 -9.22 -3.74
C LEU A 146 5.29 -8.79 -2.77
N TYR A 147 6.37 -8.18 -3.29
CA TYR A 147 7.39 -7.53 -2.46
C TYR A 147 6.78 -6.53 -1.48
N SER A 148 5.88 -5.66 -1.95
CA SER A 148 5.20 -4.68 -1.11
C SER A 148 4.23 -5.33 -0.13
N VAL A 149 3.49 -6.37 -0.55
CA VAL A 149 2.61 -7.13 0.34
C VAL A 149 3.42 -7.75 1.49
N ASN A 150 4.53 -8.43 1.17
CA ASN A 150 5.37 -9.09 2.17
C ASN A 150 5.95 -8.11 3.18
N ARG A 151 6.44 -6.96 2.74
CA ARG A 151 6.94 -5.91 3.65
C ARG A 151 5.85 -5.34 4.53
N MET A 152 4.63 -5.23 4.01
CA MET A 152 3.48 -4.78 4.80
C MET A 152 3.11 -5.81 5.87
N LEU A 153 3.03 -7.09 5.50
CA LEU A 153 2.75 -8.19 6.42
C LEU A 153 3.86 -8.38 7.48
N ALA A 154 5.11 -8.09 7.13
CA ALA A 154 6.25 -8.10 8.05
C ALA A 154 6.29 -6.86 8.97
N GLY A 155 5.40 -5.88 8.78
CA GLY A 155 5.39 -4.63 9.55
C GLY A 155 6.51 -3.65 9.17
N GLU A 156 7.27 -3.93 8.11
CA GLU A 156 8.33 -3.05 7.62
C GLU A 156 7.79 -1.80 6.92
N GLN A 157 6.56 -1.87 6.42
CA GLN A 157 5.82 -0.72 5.90
C GLN A 157 4.36 -0.78 6.30
N ARG A 158 3.73 0.39 6.46
CA ARG A 158 2.34 0.47 6.92
C ARG A 158 1.31 0.14 5.83
N LYS A 159 1.66 0.34 4.56
CA LYS A 159 0.75 0.28 3.41
C LYS A 159 1.48 -0.25 2.19
N ALA A 160 0.78 -0.93 1.29
CA ALA A 160 1.27 -1.30 -0.03
C ALA A 160 0.41 -0.66 -1.14
N PRO A 161 1.01 -0.32 -2.30
CA PRO A 161 0.31 0.36 -3.39
C PRO A 161 -0.62 -0.59 -4.15
N LEU A 162 -1.81 -0.10 -4.54
CA LEU A 162 -2.75 -0.80 -5.41
C LEU A 162 -2.67 -0.21 -6.82
N PHE A 163 -2.65 -1.07 -7.83
CA PHE A 163 -2.57 -0.68 -9.24
C PHE A 163 -3.67 -1.33 -10.08
N VAL A 164 -3.97 -0.74 -11.23
CA VAL A 164 -4.77 -1.32 -12.32
C VAL A 164 -4.04 -1.10 -13.65
N GLY A 165 -4.44 -1.81 -14.70
CA GLY A 165 -3.99 -1.50 -16.05
C GLY A 165 -4.55 -0.13 -16.49
N ARG A 166 -3.73 0.69 -17.16
CA ARG A 166 -4.16 2.02 -17.64
C ARG A 166 -5.36 1.96 -18.60
N ASP A 167 -5.47 0.87 -19.35
CA ASP A 167 -6.59 0.55 -20.24
C ASP A 167 -7.94 0.46 -19.51
N GLN A 168 -7.94 0.23 -18.20
CA GLN A 168 -9.17 0.16 -17.38
C GLN A 168 -9.62 1.53 -16.84
N VAL A 169 -8.77 2.55 -16.82
CA VAL A 169 -9.06 3.87 -16.23
C VAL A 169 -9.37 4.92 -17.29
N GLY A 170 -8.82 4.77 -18.51
CA GLY A 170 -8.97 5.71 -19.63
C GLY A 170 -9.92 5.27 -20.75
N GLY A 171 -10.83 4.32 -20.47
CA GLY A 171 -11.87 3.86 -21.41
C GLY A 171 -13.07 4.79 -21.48
#